data_AF-A0A6J8CP76-F1
#
_entry.id   AF-A0A6J8CP76-F1
#
_cell.length_a   1.000
_cell.length_b   1.000
_cell.length_c   1.000
_cell.angle_alpha   90.00
_cell.angle_beta   90.00
_cell.angle_gamma   90.00
#
_symmetry.space_group_name_H-M   'P 1'
#
loop_
_entity.id
_entity.type
_entity.pdbx_description
1 polymer ?
#
loop_
_entity_poly.entity_id
_entity_poly.type
_entity_poly.pdbx_seq_one_letter_code
_entity_poly.pdbx_strand_id
1 'polypeptide(L)'
;MEMYEAKIKTWEDSIPTNLNKLDDAKKQTETFLESMQDILYQEQTRLNGSFHETVENVYLKSESKVKSALDALSYKIDEYSESQNRRENVIKLLQSTFRQEQKRFKQEQTHLNDSFQETVENIYLQSEIKVKCVLDSLSTKIGEFENRSENALELLHSTLLQEQEQFNDSFQATVENIKTQSESTVKRFLDSISFKMNEYSESHRKRENALELLQSNLLQEQERFNQSFHLMMNNIKEDLNETIRNFISEQADDRDLPQECTDMFGVITGIRTISPDKIHKFKVRCEDGNWTVIQKRFSGETEFYRNWNDYENGFGNLLGEFWLGNRIITLLTSIGTHELRIDLEDWDGSKRYADFKNFKIDGISEKYRLHISGYSGNAGDGMTEYNGYNFSTYDRDYDTHSNMNCAAYEAIKGAWWFHSCWSGSGASLNGKYTSGPSSKAGIIYRYWQSNSLKKSTMMIRKV
;
A
#
# COMPACT_ATOMS: atom_id res chain seq x y z
N MET A 1 40.36 -150.38 -182.68
CA MET A 1 40.68 -150.67 -181.26
C MET A 1 41.97 -150.00 -180.81
N GLU A 2 42.97 -149.82 -181.68
CA GLU A 2 44.24 -149.12 -181.33
C GLU A 2 44.08 -147.64 -180.93
N MET A 3 42.93 -147.02 -181.21
CA MET A 3 42.63 -145.62 -180.86
C MET A 3 42.26 -145.40 -179.38
N TYR A 4 42.05 -146.46 -178.60
CA TYR A 4 41.65 -146.38 -177.19
C TYR A 4 42.82 -146.57 -176.21
N GLU A 5 43.88 -147.29 -176.58
CA GLU A 5 45.04 -147.52 -175.70
C GLU A 5 45.93 -146.27 -175.54
N ALA A 6 45.98 -145.39 -176.55
CA ALA A 6 46.77 -144.16 -176.47
C ALA A 6 46.21 -143.13 -175.48
N LYS A 7 44.89 -143.13 -175.21
CA LYS A 7 44.23 -142.14 -174.34
C LYS A 7 44.30 -142.48 -172.84
N ILE A 8 44.45 -143.75 -172.49
CA ILE A 8 44.56 -144.19 -171.08
C ILE A 8 45.93 -143.81 -170.52
N LYS A 9 46.98 -143.95 -171.33
CA LYS A 9 48.34 -143.55 -170.94
C LYS A 9 48.47 -142.05 -170.68
N THR A 10 47.70 -141.21 -171.38
CA THR A 10 47.68 -139.77 -171.16
C THR A 10 47.00 -139.36 -169.85
N TRP A 11 46.18 -140.25 -169.26
CA TRP A 11 45.45 -139.95 -168.03
C TRP A 11 46.23 -140.38 -166.78
N GLU A 12 46.92 -141.54 -166.82
CA GLU A 12 47.73 -142.03 -165.69
C GLU A 12 48.94 -141.12 -165.36
N ASP A 13 49.54 -140.48 -166.37
CA ASP A 13 50.69 -139.58 -166.16
C ASP A 13 50.31 -138.27 -165.44
N SER A 14 49.02 -137.96 -165.29
CA SER A 14 48.56 -136.66 -164.74
C SER A 14 48.19 -136.67 -163.24
N ILE A 15 48.15 -137.84 -162.59
CA ILE A 15 47.81 -137.98 -161.16
C ILE A 15 48.88 -137.42 -160.20
N PRO A 16 50.19 -137.64 -160.41
CA PRO A 16 51.22 -137.18 -159.46
C PRO A 16 51.25 -135.65 -159.30
N THR A 17 50.94 -134.90 -160.36
CA THR A 17 51.05 -133.43 -160.36
C THR A 17 49.99 -132.74 -159.51
N ASN A 18 48.80 -133.34 -159.36
CA ASN A 18 47.70 -132.72 -158.63
C ASN A 18 47.82 -132.89 -157.11
N LEU A 19 48.46 -133.97 -156.65
CA LEU A 19 48.69 -134.20 -155.22
C LEU A 19 49.66 -133.18 -154.60
N ASN A 20 50.71 -132.78 -155.32
CA ASN A 20 51.66 -131.77 -154.82
C ASN A 20 51.03 -130.39 -154.62
N LYS A 21 50.06 -130.00 -155.46
CA LYS A 21 49.38 -128.70 -155.32
C LYS A 21 48.52 -128.61 -154.06
N LEU A 22 48.01 -129.74 -153.58
CA LEU A 22 47.17 -129.76 -152.38
C LEU A 22 48.01 -129.60 -151.10
N ASP A 23 49.22 -130.16 -151.09
CA ASP A 23 50.11 -130.09 -149.92
C ASP A 23 50.67 -128.67 -149.71
N ASP A 24 50.98 -127.96 -150.79
CA ASP A 24 51.41 -126.55 -150.73
C ASP A 24 50.32 -125.63 -150.15
N ALA A 25 49.05 -125.86 -150.51
CA ALA A 25 47.93 -125.05 -149.99
C ALA A 25 47.72 -125.26 -148.49
N LYS A 26 47.91 -126.49 -147.99
CA LYS A 26 47.81 -126.79 -146.55
C LYS A 26 48.88 -126.03 -145.77
N LYS A 27 50.12 -126.03 -146.26
CA LYS A 27 51.25 -125.38 -145.59
C LYS A 27 51.07 -123.87 -145.46
N GLN A 28 50.54 -123.20 -146.49
CA GLN A 28 50.26 -121.76 -146.42
C GLN A 28 49.21 -121.41 -145.36
N THR A 29 48.23 -122.29 -145.14
CA THR A 29 47.15 -122.04 -144.18
C THR A 29 47.65 -122.15 -142.74
N GLU A 30 48.54 -123.11 -142.45
CA GLU A 30 49.16 -123.25 -141.13
C GLU A 30 50.03 -122.04 -140.77
N THR A 31 50.80 -121.51 -141.73
CA THR A 31 51.65 -120.31 -141.49
C THR A 31 50.82 -119.06 -141.18
N PHE A 32 49.63 -118.91 -141.79
CA PHE A 32 48.76 -117.77 -141.50
C PHE A 32 48.19 -117.79 -140.08
N LEU A 33 47.87 -118.98 -139.56
CA LEU A 33 47.28 -119.12 -138.23
C LEU A 33 48.25 -118.74 -137.11
N GLU A 34 49.52 -119.14 -137.23
CA GLU A 34 50.57 -118.79 -136.26
C GLU A 34 50.80 -117.27 -136.19
N SER A 35 50.79 -116.59 -137.33
CA SER A 35 50.93 -115.13 -137.37
C SER A 35 49.80 -114.38 -136.63
N MET A 36 48.58 -114.89 -136.69
CA MET A 36 47.43 -114.26 -136.04
C MET A 36 47.48 -114.39 -134.51
N GLN A 37 47.99 -115.51 -133.99
CA GLN A 37 48.14 -115.70 -132.54
C GLN A 37 49.17 -114.74 -131.93
N ASP A 38 50.27 -114.50 -132.65
CA ASP A 38 51.35 -113.61 -132.17
C ASP A 38 50.88 -112.15 -132.06
N ILE A 39 50.06 -111.67 -133.02
CA ILE A 39 49.50 -110.32 -133.00
C ILE A 39 48.56 -110.12 -131.80
N LEU A 40 47.69 -111.11 -131.52
CA LEU A 40 46.76 -111.04 -130.40
C LEU A 40 47.48 -110.94 -129.05
N TYR A 41 48.57 -111.68 -128.89
CA TYR A 41 49.36 -111.66 -127.66
C TYR A 41 50.04 -110.29 -127.42
N GLN A 42 50.54 -109.65 -128.48
CA GLN A 42 51.18 -108.33 -128.37
C GLN A 42 50.20 -107.22 -127.95
N GLU A 43 49.00 -107.16 -128.53
CA GLU A 43 48.03 -106.12 -128.17
C GLU A 43 47.50 -106.27 -126.74
N GLN A 44 47.28 -107.49 -126.26
CA GLN A 44 46.85 -107.73 -124.87
C GLN A 44 47.88 -107.21 -123.86
N THR A 45 49.17 -107.44 -124.14
CA THR A 45 50.27 -106.97 -123.28
C THR A 45 50.36 -105.44 -123.26
N ARG A 46 50.19 -104.80 -124.43
CA ARG A 46 50.21 -103.34 -124.57
C ARG A 46 49.06 -102.66 -123.82
N LEU A 47 47.85 -103.19 -123.96
CA LEU A 47 46.65 -102.66 -123.27
C LEU A 47 46.78 -102.75 -121.75
N ASN A 48 47.25 -103.89 -121.22
CA ASN A 48 47.42 -104.07 -119.78
C ASN A 48 48.47 -103.10 -119.18
N GLY A 49 49.59 -102.90 -119.88
CA GLY A 49 50.63 -101.95 -119.43
C GLY A 49 50.13 -100.51 -119.37
N SER A 50 49.44 -100.05 -120.41
CA SER A 50 48.91 -98.68 -120.49
C SER A 50 47.83 -98.40 -119.43
N PHE A 51 46.98 -99.39 -119.15
CA PHE A 51 45.95 -99.24 -118.11
C PHE A 51 46.55 -99.12 -116.71
N HIS A 52 47.55 -99.95 -116.37
CA HIS A 52 48.19 -99.91 -115.05
C HIS A 52 48.91 -98.58 -114.80
N GLU A 53 49.70 -98.10 -115.77
CA GLU A 53 50.40 -96.82 -115.67
C GLU A 53 49.45 -95.64 -115.51
N THR A 54 48.31 -95.66 -116.20
CA THR A 54 47.30 -94.58 -116.09
C THR A 54 46.67 -94.55 -114.70
N VAL A 55 46.28 -95.71 -114.16
CA VAL A 55 45.66 -95.80 -112.83
C VAL A 55 46.64 -95.40 -111.73
N GLU A 56 47.88 -95.86 -111.81
CA GLU A 56 48.93 -95.52 -110.85
C GLU A 56 49.24 -94.01 -110.85
N ASN A 57 49.35 -93.39 -112.03
CA ASN A 57 49.55 -91.95 -112.15
C ASN A 57 48.38 -91.13 -111.58
N VAL A 58 47.13 -91.56 -111.80
CA VAL A 58 45.96 -90.91 -111.20
C VAL A 58 45.96 -91.06 -109.68
N TYR A 59 46.27 -92.25 -109.17
CA TYR A 59 46.35 -92.53 -107.74
C TYR A 59 47.41 -91.67 -107.06
N LEU A 60 48.66 -91.70 -107.53
CA LEU A 60 49.77 -90.93 -106.97
C LEU A 60 49.52 -89.41 -107.01
N LYS A 61 48.92 -88.91 -108.10
CA LYS A 61 48.57 -87.49 -108.23
C LYS A 61 47.44 -87.10 -107.28
N SER A 62 46.47 -87.99 -107.05
CA SER A 62 45.39 -87.76 -106.09
C SER A 62 45.90 -87.81 -104.64
N GLU A 63 46.75 -88.78 -104.31
CA GLU A 63 47.39 -88.92 -103.01
C GLU A 63 48.26 -87.71 -102.67
N SER A 64 49.07 -87.25 -103.63
CA SER A 64 49.88 -86.03 -103.48
C SER A 64 49.02 -84.79 -103.22
N LYS A 65 47.91 -84.61 -103.94
CA LYS A 65 46.98 -83.49 -103.71
C LYS A 65 46.32 -83.56 -102.34
N VAL A 66 45.87 -84.74 -101.92
CA VAL A 66 45.27 -84.95 -100.60
C VAL A 66 46.29 -84.68 -99.51
N LYS A 67 47.53 -85.16 -99.67
CA LYS A 67 48.61 -84.90 -98.71
C LYS A 67 48.94 -83.42 -98.59
N SER A 68 49.11 -82.71 -99.70
CA SER A 68 49.31 -81.25 -99.66
C SER A 68 48.13 -80.50 -99.03
N ALA A 69 46.88 -80.94 -99.26
CA ALA A 69 45.71 -80.34 -98.62
C ALA A 69 45.68 -80.61 -97.10
N LEU A 70 46.04 -81.82 -96.68
CA LEU A 70 46.17 -82.20 -95.27
C LEU A 70 47.28 -81.39 -94.57
N ASP A 71 48.44 -81.25 -95.21
CA ASP A 71 49.55 -80.45 -94.68
C ASP A 71 49.15 -78.97 -94.52
N ALA A 72 48.44 -78.41 -95.52
CA ALA A 72 47.93 -77.04 -95.46
C ALA A 72 46.85 -76.85 -94.37
N LEU A 73 45.98 -77.84 -94.17
CA LEU A 73 45.00 -77.83 -93.08
C LEU A 73 45.67 -77.98 -91.71
N SER A 74 46.66 -78.86 -91.57
CA SER A 74 47.44 -79.02 -90.34
C SER A 74 48.11 -77.70 -89.96
N TYR A 75 48.77 -77.04 -90.92
CA TYR A 75 49.38 -75.73 -90.71
C TYR A 75 48.37 -74.67 -90.22
N LYS A 76 47.17 -74.62 -90.83
CA LYS A 76 46.11 -73.68 -90.39
C LYS A 76 45.55 -74.01 -89.00
N ILE A 77 45.44 -75.30 -88.64
CA ILE A 77 45.02 -75.72 -87.31
C ILE A 77 46.05 -75.29 -86.27
N ASP A 78 47.33 -75.46 -86.57
CA ASP A 78 48.43 -75.03 -85.69
C ASP A 78 48.43 -73.50 -85.51
N GLU A 79 48.27 -72.73 -86.60
CA GLU A 79 48.16 -71.26 -86.54
C GLU A 79 46.94 -70.81 -85.73
N TYR A 80 45.79 -71.47 -85.89
CA TYR A 80 44.58 -71.18 -85.12
C TYR A 80 44.76 -71.51 -83.63
N SER A 81 45.36 -72.66 -83.32
CA SER A 81 45.68 -73.10 -81.96
C SER A 81 46.63 -72.12 -81.26
N GLU A 82 47.66 -71.64 -81.98
CA GLU A 82 48.58 -70.63 -81.46
C GLU A 82 47.88 -69.29 -81.22
N SER A 83 47.01 -68.87 -82.14
CA SER A 83 46.19 -67.66 -81.99
C SER A 83 45.23 -67.76 -80.80
N GLN A 84 44.60 -68.92 -80.60
CA GLN A 84 43.73 -69.18 -79.46
C GLN A 84 44.51 -69.12 -78.14
N ASN A 85 45.69 -69.75 -78.08
CA ASN A 85 46.57 -69.68 -76.92
C ASN A 85 47.00 -68.24 -76.60
N ARG A 86 47.32 -67.44 -77.63
CA ARG A 86 47.62 -66.00 -77.44
C ARG A 86 46.43 -65.24 -76.86
N ARG A 87 45.22 -65.46 -77.37
CA ARG A 87 43.99 -64.84 -76.82
C ARG A 87 43.72 -65.26 -75.38
N GLU A 88 43.88 -66.55 -75.07
CA GLU A 88 43.67 -67.06 -73.71
C GLU A 88 44.67 -66.46 -72.72
N ASN A 89 45.93 -66.30 -73.14
CA ASN A 89 46.95 -65.61 -72.33
C ASN A 89 46.60 -64.14 -72.09
N VAL A 90 46.11 -63.43 -73.11
CA VAL A 90 45.63 -62.04 -72.95
C VAL A 90 44.43 -61.98 -72.00
N ILE A 91 43.48 -62.91 -72.10
CA ILE A 91 42.33 -62.99 -71.18
C ILE A 91 42.80 -63.23 -69.74
N LYS A 92 43.72 -64.18 -69.52
CA LYS A 92 44.29 -64.45 -68.20
C LYS A 92 44.99 -63.22 -67.63
N LEU A 93 45.76 -62.50 -68.46
CA LEU A 93 46.42 -61.25 -68.07
C LEU A 93 45.38 -60.19 -67.69
N LEU A 94 44.39 -59.91 -68.54
CA LEU A 94 43.33 -58.95 -68.26
C LEU A 94 42.55 -59.29 -66.98
N GLN A 95 42.24 -60.57 -66.76
CA GLN A 95 41.58 -61.02 -65.52
C GLN A 95 42.44 -60.78 -64.29
N SER A 96 43.76 -61.04 -64.36
CA SER A 96 44.67 -60.74 -63.25
C SER A 96 44.79 -59.24 -62.99
N THR A 97 44.92 -58.42 -64.04
CA THR A 97 44.99 -56.96 -63.94
C THR A 97 43.69 -56.39 -63.37
N PHE A 98 42.53 -56.84 -63.85
CA PHE A 98 41.24 -56.41 -63.34
C PHE A 98 41.06 -56.77 -61.86
N ARG A 99 41.45 -57.98 -61.44
CA ARG A 99 41.44 -58.37 -60.02
C ARG A 99 42.38 -57.49 -59.18
N GLN A 100 43.54 -57.12 -59.71
CA GLN A 100 44.47 -56.22 -59.03
C GLN A 100 43.88 -54.82 -58.86
N GLU A 101 43.30 -54.25 -59.91
CA GLU A 101 42.65 -52.94 -59.85
C GLU A 101 41.42 -52.95 -58.92
N GLN A 102 40.63 -54.03 -58.90
CA GLN A 102 39.56 -54.18 -57.92
C GLN A 102 40.06 -54.21 -56.47
N LYS A 103 41.19 -54.88 -56.21
CA LYS A 103 41.82 -54.87 -54.88
C LYS A 103 42.32 -53.48 -54.53
N ARG A 104 42.98 -52.80 -55.46
CA ARG A 104 43.49 -51.43 -55.29
C ARG A 104 42.35 -50.46 -55.00
N PHE A 105 41.28 -50.51 -55.78
CA PHE A 105 40.10 -49.66 -55.57
C PHE A 105 39.46 -49.88 -54.20
N LYS A 106 39.34 -51.15 -53.75
CA LYS A 106 38.85 -51.45 -52.39
C LYS A 106 39.77 -50.89 -51.32
N GLN A 107 41.08 -51.00 -51.48
CA GLN A 107 42.06 -50.43 -50.54
C GLN A 107 41.97 -48.91 -50.49
N GLU A 108 41.88 -48.24 -51.65
CA GLU A 108 41.72 -46.79 -51.73
C GLU A 108 40.38 -46.35 -51.10
N GLN A 109 39.30 -47.10 -51.30
CA GLN A 109 38.00 -46.84 -50.67
C GLN A 109 38.07 -46.97 -49.14
N THR A 110 38.70 -48.04 -48.62
CA THR A 110 38.91 -48.22 -47.18
C THR A 110 39.75 -47.10 -46.61
N HIS A 111 40.88 -46.78 -47.24
CA HIS A 111 41.76 -45.69 -46.80
C HIS A 111 41.04 -44.34 -46.80
N LEU A 112 40.24 -44.04 -47.83
CA LEU A 112 39.45 -42.82 -47.88
C LEU A 112 38.40 -42.76 -46.78
N ASN A 113 37.75 -43.89 -46.48
CA ASN A 113 36.75 -43.98 -45.43
C ASN A 113 37.38 -43.81 -44.04
N ASP A 114 38.53 -44.43 -43.79
CA ASP A 114 39.28 -44.31 -42.54
C ASP A 114 39.79 -42.88 -42.34
N SER A 115 40.35 -42.26 -43.39
CA SER A 115 40.77 -40.85 -43.37
C SER A 115 39.61 -39.89 -43.15
N PHE A 116 38.44 -40.18 -43.72
CA PHE A 116 37.23 -39.39 -43.49
C PHE A 116 36.75 -39.51 -42.03
N GLN A 117 36.72 -40.73 -41.47
CA GLN A 117 36.36 -40.95 -40.07
C GLN A 117 37.33 -40.24 -39.12
N GLU A 118 38.63 -40.36 -39.33
CA GLU A 118 39.65 -39.65 -38.54
C GLU A 118 39.46 -38.13 -38.62
N THR A 119 39.14 -37.59 -39.80
CA THR A 119 38.87 -36.15 -39.96
C THR A 119 37.63 -35.72 -39.18
N VAL A 120 36.56 -36.51 -39.22
CA VAL A 120 35.31 -36.24 -38.49
C VAL A 120 35.54 -36.29 -36.98
N GLU A 121 36.24 -37.31 -36.47
CA GLU A 121 36.58 -37.44 -35.05
C GLU A 121 37.46 -36.26 -34.59
N ASN A 122 38.45 -35.87 -35.39
CA ASN A 122 39.28 -34.70 -35.10
C ASN A 122 38.47 -33.41 -35.06
N ILE A 123 37.56 -33.17 -36.01
CA ILE A 123 36.67 -32.00 -36.00
C ILE A 123 35.80 -32.02 -34.73
N TYR A 124 35.22 -33.17 -34.39
CA TYR A 124 34.38 -33.33 -33.21
C TYR A 124 35.16 -32.99 -31.93
N LEU A 125 36.33 -33.61 -31.73
CA LEU A 125 37.17 -33.39 -30.55
C LEU A 125 37.63 -31.93 -30.44
N GLN A 126 38.04 -31.32 -31.56
CA GLN A 126 38.41 -29.90 -31.59
C GLN A 126 37.23 -28.98 -31.24
N SER A 127 36.03 -29.31 -31.71
CA SER A 127 34.82 -28.56 -31.38
C SER A 127 34.47 -28.68 -29.90
N GLU A 128 34.60 -29.89 -29.31
CA GLU A 128 34.35 -30.15 -27.89
C GLU A 128 35.32 -29.37 -27.00
N ILE A 129 36.63 -29.39 -27.34
CA ILE A 129 37.65 -28.61 -26.62
C ILE A 129 37.34 -27.11 -26.69
N LYS A 130 36.99 -26.58 -27.88
CA LYS A 130 36.64 -25.16 -28.04
C LYS A 130 35.43 -24.78 -27.19
N VAL A 131 34.37 -25.59 -27.21
CA VAL A 131 33.16 -25.37 -26.39
C VAL A 131 33.52 -25.40 -24.91
N LYS A 132 34.33 -26.36 -24.47
CA LYS A 132 34.79 -26.44 -23.09
C LYS A 132 35.61 -25.22 -22.66
N CYS A 133 36.55 -24.75 -23.49
CA CYS A 133 37.31 -23.53 -23.19
C CYS A 133 36.42 -22.29 -23.07
N VAL A 134 35.39 -22.18 -23.91
CA VAL A 134 34.41 -21.08 -23.80
C VAL A 134 33.60 -21.19 -22.51
N LEU A 135 33.13 -22.39 -22.15
CA LEU A 135 32.42 -22.65 -20.91
C LEU A 135 33.27 -22.32 -19.68
N ASP A 136 34.53 -22.76 -19.65
CA ASP A 136 35.46 -22.47 -18.56
C ASP A 136 35.70 -20.96 -18.43
N SER A 137 35.89 -20.26 -19.56
CA SER A 137 36.04 -18.80 -19.57
C SER A 137 34.80 -18.07 -19.06
N LEU A 138 33.61 -18.53 -19.45
CA LEU A 138 32.34 -17.99 -18.97
C LEU A 138 32.16 -18.25 -17.48
N SER A 139 32.48 -19.46 -17.00
CA SER A 139 32.39 -19.83 -15.59
C SER A 139 33.29 -18.93 -14.73
N THR A 140 34.52 -18.66 -15.17
CA THR A 140 35.42 -17.72 -14.48
C THR A 140 34.83 -16.31 -14.44
N LYS A 141 34.31 -15.81 -15.56
CA LYS A 141 33.69 -14.47 -15.61
C LYS A 141 32.45 -14.35 -14.73
N ILE A 142 31.63 -15.40 -14.66
CA ILE A 142 30.46 -15.45 -13.78
C ILE A 142 30.92 -15.36 -12.33
N GLY A 143 31.91 -16.16 -11.91
CA GLY A 143 32.45 -16.09 -10.55
C GLY A 143 33.08 -14.71 -10.21
N GLU A 144 33.78 -14.08 -11.15
CA GLU A 144 34.28 -12.71 -10.97
C GLU A 144 33.15 -11.69 -10.81
N PHE A 145 32.06 -11.82 -11.57
CA PHE A 145 30.90 -10.95 -11.48
C PHE A 145 30.15 -11.14 -10.16
N GLU A 146 29.93 -12.39 -9.74
CA GLU A 146 29.30 -12.74 -8.45
C GLU A 146 30.10 -12.14 -7.29
N ASN A 147 31.42 -12.36 -7.26
CA ASN A 147 32.28 -11.79 -6.22
C ASN A 147 32.26 -10.25 -6.21
N ARG A 148 32.26 -9.59 -7.38
CA ARG A 148 32.11 -8.13 -7.45
C ARG A 148 30.76 -7.66 -6.93
N SER A 149 29.69 -8.40 -7.24
CA SER A 149 28.34 -8.10 -6.77
C SER A 149 28.23 -8.26 -5.25
N GLU A 150 28.79 -9.32 -4.68
CA GLU A 150 28.82 -9.54 -3.23
C GLU A 150 29.61 -8.45 -2.51
N ASN A 151 30.82 -8.12 -2.98
CA ASN A 151 31.61 -7.03 -2.40
C ASN A 151 30.89 -5.67 -2.48
N ALA A 152 30.20 -5.39 -3.59
CA ALA A 152 29.41 -4.17 -3.74
C ALA A 152 28.21 -4.13 -2.76
N LEU A 153 27.56 -5.27 -2.53
CA LEU A 153 26.48 -5.39 -1.56
C LEU A 153 26.98 -5.22 -0.12
N GLU A 154 28.13 -5.80 0.24
CA GLU A 154 28.75 -5.61 1.56
C GLU A 154 29.17 -4.14 1.79
N LEU A 155 29.73 -3.50 0.78
CA LEU A 155 30.09 -2.08 0.85
C LEU A 155 28.85 -1.19 0.99
N LEU A 156 27.78 -1.48 0.24
CA LEU A 156 26.52 -0.75 0.36
C LEU A 156 25.91 -0.94 1.75
N HIS A 157 25.92 -2.16 2.28
CA HIS A 157 25.38 -2.47 3.61
C HIS A 157 26.15 -1.75 4.72
N SER A 158 27.49 -1.76 4.68
CA SER A 158 28.33 -1.06 5.66
C SER A 158 28.19 0.46 5.57
N THR A 159 28.08 1.03 4.36
CA THR A 159 27.83 2.45 4.17
C THR A 159 26.47 2.85 4.75
N LEU A 160 25.42 2.07 4.49
CA LEU A 160 24.07 2.32 5.01
C LEU A 160 24.03 2.27 6.54
N LEU A 161 24.71 1.29 7.15
CA LEU A 161 24.83 1.18 8.61
C LEU A 161 25.54 2.40 9.20
N GLN A 162 26.62 2.86 8.57
CA GLN A 162 27.35 4.05 9.02
C GLN A 162 26.50 5.32 8.95
N GLU A 163 25.76 5.53 7.85
CA GLU A 163 24.84 6.67 7.73
C GLU A 163 23.71 6.60 8.77
N GLN A 164 23.20 5.40 9.05
CA GLN A 164 22.19 5.18 10.09
C GLN A 164 22.73 5.51 11.49
N GLU A 165 23.94 5.09 11.82
CA GLU A 165 24.60 5.43 13.10
C GLU A 165 24.83 6.93 13.23
N GLN A 166 25.38 7.59 12.20
CA GLN A 166 25.60 9.04 12.20
C GLN A 166 24.30 9.83 12.36
N PHE A 167 23.24 9.40 11.67
CA PHE A 167 21.92 10.01 11.82
C PHE A 167 21.40 9.84 13.25
N ASN A 168 21.54 8.64 13.83
CA ASN A 168 21.07 8.36 15.18
C ASN A 168 21.85 9.16 16.24
N ASP A 169 23.16 9.28 16.11
CA ASP A 169 24.01 10.10 16.99
C ASP A 169 23.63 11.59 16.89
N SER A 170 23.45 12.11 15.68
CA SER A 170 23.03 13.49 15.45
C SER A 170 21.63 13.77 16.01
N PHE A 171 20.71 12.82 15.84
CA PHE A 171 19.37 12.88 16.40
C PHE A 171 19.40 12.89 17.93
N GLN A 172 20.16 11.98 18.55
CA GLN A 172 20.32 11.93 20.01
C GLN A 172 20.94 13.22 20.57
N ALA A 173 21.97 13.75 19.93
CA ALA A 173 22.58 15.03 20.33
C ALA A 173 21.57 16.19 20.27
N THR A 174 20.72 16.22 19.24
CA THR A 174 19.65 17.22 19.11
C THR A 174 18.61 17.07 20.21
N VAL A 175 18.18 15.84 20.52
CA VAL A 175 17.23 15.55 21.60
C VAL A 175 17.79 16.00 22.95
N GLU A 176 19.04 15.69 23.27
CA GLU A 176 19.65 16.08 24.54
C GLU A 176 19.84 17.61 24.64
N ASN A 177 20.14 18.28 23.53
CA ASN A 177 20.21 19.75 23.49
C ASN A 177 18.82 20.39 23.76
N ILE A 178 17.75 19.88 23.11
CA ILE A 178 16.38 20.35 23.36
C ILE A 178 15.99 20.11 24.83
N LYS A 179 16.32 18.93 25.37
CA LYS A 179 16.04 18.57 26.76
C LYS A 179 16.74 19.52 27.72
N THR A 180 18.05 19.70 27.60
CA THR A 180 18.83 20.60 28.48
C THR A 180 18.37 22.06 28.35
N GLN A 181 18.04 22.52 27.14
CA GLN A 181 17.49 23.86 26.93
C GLN A 181 16.11 24.01 27.61
N SER A 182 15.24 23.01 27.49
CA SER A 182 13.92 23.02 28.14
C SER A 182 14.04 23.02 29.66
N GLU A 183 14.91 22.17 30.23
CA GLU A 183 15.18 22.10 31.67
C GLU A 183 15.73 23.42 32.20
N SER A 184 16.66 24.06 31.47
CA SER A 184 17.21 25.37 31.85
C SER A 184 16.15 26.48 31.83
N THR A 185 15.18 26.39 30.93
CA THR A 185 14.10 27.38 30.79
C THR A 185 13.07 27.21 31.91
N VAL A 186 12.68 25.96 32.19
CA VAL A 186 11.81 25.63 33.32
C VAL A 186 12.46 26.06 34.63
N LYS A 187 13.76 25.77 34.83
CA LYS A 187 14.48 26.17 36.03
C LYS A 187 14.47 27.69 36.23
N ARG A 188 14.77 28.47 35.18
CA ARG A 188 14.71 29.95 35.25
C ARG A 188 13.31 30.47 35.62
N PHE A 189 12.27 29.84 35.09
CA PHE A 189 10.89 30.20 35.41
C PHE A 189 10.55 29.88 36.88
N LEU A 190 10.94 28.70 37.36
CA LEU A 190 10.77 28.29 38.75
C LEU A 190 11.53 29.20 39.72
N ASP A 191 12.77 29.56 39.40
CA ASP A 191 13.57 30.50 40.21
C ASP A 191 12.89 31.87 40.28
N SER A 192 12.32 32.36 39.16
CA SER A 192 11.57 33.61 39.12
C SER A 192 10.30 33.57 39.97
N ILE A 193 9.54 32.47 39.90
CA ILE A 193 8.36 32.26 40.76
C ILE A 193 8.77 32.22 42.22
N SER A 194 9.81 31.46 42.57
CA SER A 194 10.31 31.33 43.93
C SER A 194 10.71 32.70 44.51
N PHE A 195 11.43 33.50 43.72
CA PHE A 195 11.79 34.87 44.09
C PHE A 195 10.54 35.73 44.37
N LYS A 196 9.57 35.73 43.45
CA LYS A 196 8.32 36.49 43.62
C LYS A 196 7.51 36.03 44.82
N MET A 197 7.43 34.72 45.05
CA MET A 197 6.72 34.14 46.17
C MET A 197 7.36 34.55 47.51
N ASN A 198 8.68 34.64 47.57
CA ASN A 198 9.39 35.15 48.74
C ASN A 198 9.14 36.65 48.98
N GLU A 199 9.11 37.47 47.92
CA GLU A 199 8.73 38.89 48.02
C GLU A 199 7.30 39.06 48.57
N TYR A 200 6.34 38.27 48.07
CA TYR A 200 4.96 38.28 48.54
C TYR A 200 4.84 37.83 49.99
N SER A 201 5.56 36.78 50.37
CA SER A 201 5.58 36.26 51.75
C SER A 201 6.10 37.31 52.74
N GLU A 202 7.23 37.96 52.44
CA GLU A 202 7.78 39.04 53.28
C GLU A 202 6.84 40.25 53.34
N SER A 203 6.20 40.61 52.23
CA SER A 203 5.20 41.67 52.20
C SER A 203 3.98 41.33 53.06
N HIS A 204 3.50 40.09 52.99
CA HIS A 204 2.41 39.60 53.84
C HIS A 204 2.78 39.66 55.32
N ARG A 205 3.95 39.14 55.70
CA ARG A 205 4.45 39.18 57.08
C ARG A 205 4.51 40.59 57.63
N LYS A 206 4.97 41.56 56.83
CA LYS A 206 4.97 42.98 57.24
C LYS A 206 3.56 43.53 57.48
N ARG A 207 2.60 43.20 56.61
CA ARG A 207 1.19 43.62 56.78
C ARG A 207 0.57 42.97 58.01
N GLU A 208 0.85 41.69 58.25
CA GLU A 208 0.34 40.93 59.38
C GLU A 208 0.84 41.53 60.71
N ASN A 209 2.14 41.78 60.83
CA ASN A 209 2.71 42.46 61.99
C ASN A 209 2.12 43.88 62.19
N ALA A 210 1.85 44.62 61.10
CA ALA A 210 1.25 45.94 61.18
C ALA A 210 -0.23 45.89 61.61
N LEU A 211 -0.97 44.88 61.16
CA LEU A 211 -2.35 44.61 61.57
C LEU A 211 -2.41 44.26 63.06
N GLU A 212 -1.50 43.42 63.54
CA GLU A 212 -1.43 43.04 64.95
C GLU A 212 -1.14 44.26 65.83
N LEU A 213 -0.21 45.13 65.42
CA LEU A 213 0.05 46.40 66.10
C LEU A 213 -1.13 47.37 66.06
N LEU A 214 -1.83 47.48 64.92
CA LEU A 214 -3.01 48.32 64.79
C LEU A 214 -4.13 47.82 65.71
N GLN A 215 -4.30 46.50 65.80
CA GLN A 215 -5.27 45.85 66.65
C GLN A 215 -4.97 46.06 68.14
N SER A 216 -3.70 45.96 68.55
CA SER A 216 -3.32 46.25 69.94
C SER A 216 -3.56 47.72 70.30
N ASN A 217 -3.24 48.64 69.39
CA ASN A 217 -3.47 50.07 69.61
C ASN A 217 -4.97 50.39 69.69
N LEU A 218 -5.78 49.80 68.81
CA LEU A 218 -7.24 49.97 68.82
C LEU A 218 -7.84 49.43 70.11
N LEU A 219 -7.37 48.27 70.59
CA LEU A 219 -7.81 47.69 71.85
C LEU A 219 -7.48 48.60 73.03
N GLN A 220 -6.27 49.17 73.04
CA GLN A 220 -5.84 50.11 74.08
C GLN A 220 -6.67 51.40 74.07
N GLU A 221 -6.96 51.96 72.90
CA GLU A 221 -7.83 53.13 72.77
C GLU A 221 -9.27 52.79 73.15
N GLN A 222 -9.76 51.60 72.83
CA GLN A 222 -11.07 51.12 73.26
C GLN A 222 -11.13 50.97 74.79
N GLU A 223 -10.08 50.46 75.43
CA GLU A 223 -9.98 50.41 76.89
C GLU A 223 -9.95 51.81 77.52
N ARG A 224 -9.18 52.75 76.96
CA ARG A 224 -9.17 54.14 77.40
C ARG A 224 -10.54 54.79 77.26
N PHE A 225 -11.18 54.62 76.10
CA PHE A 225 -12.53 55.10 75.86
C PHE A 225 -13.51 54.46 76.85
N ASN A 226 -13.45 53.15 77.07
CA ASN A 226 -14.32 52.46 78.03
C ASN A 226 -14.10 52.95 79.46
N GLN A 227 -12.86 53.19 79.89
CA GLN A 227 -12.56 53.75 81.20
C GLN A 227 -13.10 55.18 81.33
N SER A 228 -12.88 56.02 80.32
CA SER A 228 -13.38 57.40 80.28
C SER A 228 -14.92 57.42 80.24
N PHE A 229 -15.53 56.55 79.43
CA PHE A 229 -16.97 56.35 79.34
C PHE A 229 -17.51 55.81 80.66
N HIS A 230 -16.84 54.89 81.35
CA HIS A 230 -17.25 54.43 82.67
C HIS A 230 -17.23 55.55 83.71
N LEU A 231 -16.20 56.41 83.71
CA LEU A 231 -16.15 57.60 84.57
C LEU A 231 -17.28 58.57 84.23
N MET A 232 -17.48 58.84 82.94
CA MET A 232 -18.58 59.68 82.45
C MET A 232 -19.95 59.09 82.82
N MET A 233 -20.14 57.78 82.67
CA MET A 233 -21.36 57.06 83.00
C MET A 233 -21.60 56.96 84.50
N ASN A 234 -20.56 57.00 85.34
CA ASN A 234 -20.71 57.10 86.79
C ASN A 234 -21.16 58.51 87.19
N ASN A 235 -20.58 59.56 86.59
CA ASN A 235 -21.04 60.93 86.79
C ASN A 235 -22.46 61.13 86.25
N ILE A 236 -22.75 60.60 85.05
CA ILE A 236 -24.10 60.55 84.49
C ILE A 236 -24.99 59.70 85.37
N LYS A 237 -24.55 58.58 85.99
CA LYS A 237 -25.39 57.81 86.94
C LYS A 237 -25.77 58.65 88.16
N GLU A 238 -24.88 59.50 88.64
CA GLU A 238 -25.17 60.44 89.71
C GLU A 238 -26.19 61.51 89.26
N ASP A 239 -25.98 62.13 88.09
CA ASP A 239 -26.91 63.10 87.48
C ASP A 239 -28.26 62.45 87.04
N LEU A 240 -28.22 61.17 86.66
CA LEU A 240 -29.34 60.37 86.20
C LEU A 240 -30.13 59.82 87.38
N ASN A 241 -29.52 59.55 88.55
CA ASN A 241 -30.28 59.28 89.77
C ASN A 241 -31.12 60.49 90.21
N GLU A 242 -30.72 61.69 89.80
CA GLU A 242 -31.49 62.93 89.96
C GLU A 242 -32.54 63.10 88.85
N THR A 243 -32.22 62.69 87.62
CA THR A 243 -33.12 62.77 86.44
C THR A 243 -34.13 61.61 86.34
N ILE A 244 -33.87 60.42 86.91
CA ILE A 244 -34.70 59.20 86.91
C ILE A 244 -35.99 59.37 87.70
N ARG A 245 -36.05 60.31 88.65
CA ARG A 245 -37.34 60.70 89.23
C ARG A 245 -38.27 61.40 88.21
N ASN A 246 -37.71 61.89 87.10
CA ASN A 246 -38.39 62.79 86.16
C ASN A 246 -38.55 62.22 84.72
N PHE A 247 -37.93 61.10 84.34
CA PHE A 247 -38.05 60.52 82.98
C PHE A 247 -38.76 59.15 82.99
N ILE A 248 -40.06 59.26 83.16
CA ILE A 248 -41.18 58.43 82.71
C ILE A 248 -40.86 57.31 81.69
N SER A 249 -41.62 56.22 81.82
CA SER A 249 -42.00 55.27 80.76
C SER A 249 -41.86 55.77 79.32
N GLU A 250 -41.05 55.12 78.48
CA GLU A 250 -41.24 55.08 77.03
C GLU A 250 -40.35 53.98 76.41
N GLN A 251 -41.04 52.94 75.93
CA GLN A 251 -40.77 51.97 74.86
C GLN A 251 -39.31 51.79 74.36
N ALA A 252 -38.73 50.59 74.30
CA ALA A 252 -39.22 49.33 73.72
C ALA A 252 -39.77 49.51 72.30
N ASP A 253 -38.92 49.70 71.30
CA ASP A 253 -39.33 49.56 69.91
C ASP A 253 -38.19 49.08 69.00
N ASP A 254 -38.05 47.77 68.86
CA ASP A 254 -37.20 47.17 67.81
C ASP A 254 -37.84 45.87 67.25
N ARG A 255 -39.14 45.67 67.52
CA ARG A 255 -39.92 44.51 67.06
C ARG A 255 -40.87 44.82 65.89
N ASP A 256 -40.92 46.07 65.43
CA ASP A 256 -41.83 46.55 64.38
C ASP A 256 -41.13 46.95 63.08
N LEU A 257 -39.86 46.54 62.88
CA LEU A 257 -39.26 46.67 61.55
C LEU A 257 -40.03 45.80 60.55
N PRO A 258 -40.45 46.35 59.40
CA PRO A 258 -41.12 45.59 58.35
C PRO A 258 -40.20 44.45 57.88
N GLN A 259 -40.77 43.27 57.60
CA GLN A 259 -39.95 42.11 57.19
C GLN A 259 -39.48 42.27 55.75
N GLU A 260 -40.23 43.02 54.95
CA GLU A 260 -39.97 43.31 53.54
C GLU A 260 -40.64 44.63 53.12
N CYS A 261 -40.38 45.11 51.90
CA CYS A 261 -41.01 46.34 51.39
C CYS A 261 -42.55 46.24 51.34
N THR A 262 -43.10 45.05 51.10
CA THR A 262 -44.55 44.78 51.01
C THR A 262 -45.30 45.09 52.31
N ASP A 263 -44.64 44.92 53.46
CA ASP A 263 -45.24 45.15 54.79
C ASP A 263 -45.35 46.65 55.12
N MET A 264 -44.74 47.53 54.33
CA MET A 264 -44.74 48.96 54.59
C MET A 264 -45.99 49.62 54.03
N PHE A 265 -46.64 50.46 54.85
CA PHE A 265 -47.83 51.20 54.43
C PHE A 265 -47.47 52.37 53.51
N GLY A 266 -48.16 52.46 52.35
CA GLY A 266 -47.99 53.51 51.35
C GLY A 266 -47.09 53.12 50.19
N VAL A 267 -46.87 54.05 49.25
CA VAL A 267 -45.91 53.88 48.14
C VAL A 267 -44.51 54.19 48.68
N ILE A 268 -43.74 53.14 48.97
CA ILE A 268 -42.41 53.30 49.55
C ILE A 268 -41.34 53.09 48.50
N THR A 269 -40.61 54.16 48.18
CA THR A 269 -39.44 54.12 47.29
C THR A 269 -38.15 54.49 48.02
N GLY A 270 -37.04 53.93 47.54
CA GLY A 270 -35.70 54.20 48.02
C GLY A 270 -35.21 53.19 49.06
N ILE A 271 -34.13 53.54 49.74
CA ILE A 271 -33.49 52.63 50.69
C ILE A 271 -34.27 52.59 51.99
N ARG A 272 -34.59 51.39 52.47
CA ARG A 272 -35.27 51.13 53.74
C ARG A 272 -34.57 50.04 54.52
N THR A 273 -34.75 50.04 55.83
CA THR A 273 -34.28 48.98 56.71
C THR A 273 -35.43 48.01 56.93
N ILE A 274 -35.17 46.72 56.71
CA ILE A 274 -36.11 45.63 56.93
C ILE A 274 -35.51 44.63 57.92
N SER A 275 -36.35 43.79 58.53
CA SER A 275 -35.92 42.65 59.34
C SER A 275 -36.71 41.38 58.98
N PRO A 276 -36.28 40.65 57.93
CA PRO A 276 -37.01 39.48 57.42
C PRO A 276 -37.29 38.43 58.49
N ASP A 277 -36.31 38.13 59.34
CA ASP A 277 -36.40 37.13 60.41
C ASP A 277 -36.71 37.74 61.79
N LYS A 278 -37.02 39.04 61.84
CA LYS A 278 -37.23 39.82 63.08
C LYS A 278 -36.03 39.86 64.03
N ILE A 279 -34.84 39.48 63.55
CA ILE A 279 -33.60 39.44 64.33
C ILE A 279 -32.54 40.31 63.65
N HIS A 280 -32.30 40.07 62.36
CA HIS A 280 -31.27 40.74 61.58
C HIS A 280 -31.85 41.89 60.77
N LYS A 281 -31.10 42.99 60.68
CA LYS A 281 -31.51 44.20 59.96
C LYS A 281 -30.73 44.30 58.66
N PHE A 282 -31.45 44.51 57.56
CA PHE A 282 -30.86 44.68 56.23
C PHE A 282 -31.36 45.97 55.59
N LYS A 283 -30.48 46.65 54.86
CA LYS A 283 -30.89 47.74 53.97
C LYS A 283 -31.26 47.15 52.62
N VAL A 284 -32.45 47.48 52.14
CA VAL A 284 -32.94 47.10 50.81
C VAL A 284 -33.40 48.32 50.06
N ARG A 285 -33.54 48.20 48.73
CA ARG A 285 -34.17 49.21 47.90
C ARG A 285 -35.60 48.80 47.60
N CYS A 286 -36.55 49.63 48.02
CA CYS A 286 -37.96 49.51 47.63
C CYS A 286 -38.24 50.34 46.38
N GLU A 287 -39.08 49.83 45.48
CA GLU A 287 -39.62 50.55 44.30
C GLU A 287 -41.16 50.57 44.35
N ASP A 288 -41.76 51.39 43.48
CA ASP A 288 -43.21 51.61 43.39
C ASP A 288 -43.98 50.28 43.34
N GLY A 289 -45.03 50.14 44.15
CA GLY A 289 -45.73 48.86 44.32
C GLY A 289 -45.11 47.96 45.39
N ASN A 290 -44.23 48.54 46.22
CA ASN A 290 -43.58 47.93 47.38
C ASN A 290 -42.73 46.70 47.02
N TRP A 291 -42.12 46.75 45.85
CA TRP A 291 -41.21 45.72 45.39
C TRP A 291 -39.85 45.85 46.07
N THR A 292 -39.31 44.73 46.55
CA THR A 292 -37.94 44.65 47.04
C THR A 292 -37.00 44.34 45.88
N VAL A 293 -36.13 45.28 45.50
CA VAL A 293 -35.18 45.07 44.40
C VAL A 293 -34.04 44.18 44.86
N ILE A 294 -33.82 43.08 44.13
CA ILE A 294 -32.76 42.10 44.41
C ILE A 294 -31.57 42.23 43.45
N GLN A 295 -31.79 42.83 42.28
CA GLN A 295 -30.76 43.08 41.27
C GLN A 295 -31.08 44.34 40.48
N LYS A 296 -30.06 45.16 40.19
CA LYS A 296 -30.20 46.35 39.32
C LYS A 296 -28.96 46.60 38.48
N ARG A 297 -29.14 46.78 37.17
CA ARG A 297 -28.10 47.05 36.15
C ARG A 297 -28.54 48.17 35.21
N PHE A 298 -27.66 49.11 34.89
CA PHE A 298 -27.94 50.20 33.94
C PHE A 298 -26.71 51.00 33.42
N SER A 299 -25.52 50.84 34.00
CA SER A 299 -24.35 51.67 33.68
C SER A 299 -23.05 50.89 33.50
N GLY A 300 -22.92 49.72 34.15
CA GLY A 300 -21.67 48.95 34.18
C GLY A 300 -20.62 49.47 35.16
N GLU A 301 -20.98 50.39 36.06
CA GLU A 301 -20.09 50.89 37.12
C GLU A 301 -19.75 49.81 38.16
N THR A 302 -20.63 48.81 38.31
CA THR A 302 -20.38 47.68 39.20
C THR A 302 -20.01 46.45 38.38
N GLU A 303 -18.87 45.83 38.72
CA GLU A 303 -18.45 44.56 38.14
C GLU A 303 -19.28 43.41 38.74
N PHE A 304 -19.91 42.59 37.88
CA PHE A 304 -20.75 41.44 38.27
C PHE A 304 -20.04 40.10 38.05
N TYR A 305 -18.88 40.06 37.41
CA TYR A 305 -18.05 38.85 37.37
C TYR A 305 -17.33 38.67 38.72
N ARG A 306 -18.07 38.13 39.70
CA ARG A 306 -17.70 38.01 41.11
C ARG A 306 -17.72 36.57 41.61
N ASN A 307 -17.01 36.33 42.71
CA ASN A 307 -16.91 35.01 43.33
C ASN A 307 -18.17 34.63 44.13
N TRP A 308 -18.21 33.39 44.62
CA TRP A 308 -19.31 32.87 45.43
C TRP A 308 -19.59 33.71 46.67
N ASN A 309 -18.54 34.09 47.40
CA ASN A 309 -18.67 34.84 48.64
C ASN A 309 -19.29 36.23 48.42
N ASP A 310 -18.97 36.89 47.31
CA ASP A 310 -19.55 38.18 46.93
C ASP A 310 -21.04 38.01 46.58
N TYR A 311 -21.40 37.00 45.78
CA TYR A 311 -22.81 36.72 45.46
C TYR A 311 -23.62 36.27 46.67
N GLU A 312 -22.99 35.60 47.62
CA GLU A 312 -23.59 35.16 48.88
C GLU A 312 -23.93 36.34 49.81
N ASN A 313 -22.99 37.27 49.97
CA ASN A 313 -23.13 38.41 50.88
C ASN A 313 -23.76 39.66 50.23
N GLY A 314 -23.79 39.72 48.91
CA GLY A 314 -24.24 40.90 48.16
C GLY A 314 -23.11 41.89 47.87
N PHE A 315 -23.27 42.68 46.81
CA PHE A 315 -22.28 43.67 46.39
C PHE A 315 -22.93 44.81 45.60
N GLY A 316 -22.19 45.91 45.44
CA GLY A 316 -22.62 47.09 44.71
C GLY A 316 -23.22 48.16 45.62
N ASN A 317 -23.97 49.09 45.03
CA ASN A 317 -24.57 50.22 45.73
C ASN A 317 -26.10 50.20 45.56
N LEU A 318 -26.86 50.24 46.65
CA LEU A 318 -28.33 50.28 46.62
C LEU A 318 -28.90 51.55 45.94
N LEU A 319 -28.09 52.60 45.75
CA LEU A 319 -28.43 53.77 44.93
C LEU A 319 -28.01 53.61 43.46
N GLY A 320 -27.15 52.64 43.15
CA GLY A 320 -26.63 52.34 41.83
C GLY A 320 -26.93 50.90 41.39
N GLU A 321 -25.92 50.21 40.87
CA GLU A 321 -26.01 48.81 40.48
C GLU A 321 -25.62 47.90 41.65
N PHE A 322 -26.38 46.82 41.84
CA PHE A 322 -26.12 45.89 42.94
C PHE A 322 -26.74 44.51 42.72
N TRP A 323 -26.21 43.54 43.47
CA TRP A 323 -26.84 42.26 43.78
C TRP A 323 -27.07 42.21 45.29
N LEU A 324 -28.32 41.96 45.72
CA LEU A 324 -28.67 42.05 47.14
C LEU A 324 -27.96 41.02 48.02
N GLY A 325 -27.58 39.87 47.45
CA GLY A 325 -26.92 38.78 48.15
C GLY A 325 -27.84 37.58 48.36
N ASN A 326 -27.34 36.39 48.03
CA ASN A 326 -28.15 35.17 48.05
C ASN A 326 -28.68 34.87 49.46
N ARG A 327 -27.91 35.15 50.52
CA ARG A 327 -28.39 34.94 51.91
C ARG A 327 -29.63 35.76 52.22
N ILE A 328 -29.65 37.03 51.81
CA ILE A 328 -30.79 37.94 52.06
C ILE A 328 -31.99 37.51 51.19
N ILE A 329 -31.74 37.16 49.93
CA ILE A 329 -32.81 36.70 49.01
C ILE A 329 -33.43 35.39 49.51
N THR A 330 -32.64 34.44 50.02
CA THR A 330 -33.16 33.20 50.66
C THR A 330 -34.03 33.55 51.86
N LEU A 331 -33.58 34.46 52.75
CA LEU A 331 -34.37 34.85 53.93
C LEU A 331 -35.70 35.46 53.53
N LEU A 332 -35.70 36.42 52.59
CA LEU A 332 -36.92 37.04 52.06
C LEU A 332 -37.85 35.99 51.44
N THR A 333 -37.35 35.16 50.53
CA THR A 333 -38.19 34.16 49.85
C THR A 333 -38.58 32.96 50.73
N SER A 334 -38.11 32.89 51.98
CA SER A 334 -38.50 31.88 52.96
C SER A 334 -39.70 32.28 53.83
N ILE A 335 -39.98 33.58 53.96
CA ILE A 335 -41.02 34.12 54.85
C ILE A 335 -42.40 34.25 54.17
N GLY A 336 -42.61 33.55 53.05
CA GLY A 336 -43.86 33.51 52.31
C GLY A 336 -43.66 33.24 50.82
N THR A 337 -44.77 33.12 50.09
CA THR A 337 -44.74 33.02 48.63
C THR A 337 -44.38 34.38 48.04
N HIS A 338 -43.35 34.42 47.21
CA HIS A 338 -42.93 35.63 46.52
C HIS A 338 -43.15 35.49 45.02
N GLU A 339 -43.63 36.56 44.41
CA GLU A 339 -43.56 36.75 42.96
C GLU A 339 -42.25 37.46 42.60
N LEU A 340 -41.76 37.21 41.38
CA LEU A 340 -40.62 37.87 40.77
C LEU A 340 -41.07 38.70 39.57
N ARG A 341 -40.63 39.95 39.53
CA ARG A 341 -40.73 40.85 38.39
C ARG A 341 -39.33 41.09 37.83
N ILE A 342 -39.17 40.92 36.53
CA ILE A 342 -37.95 41.28 35.79
C ILE A 342 -38.32 42.36 34.78
N ASP A 343 -37.81 43.58 34.97
CA ASP A 343 -37.93 44.68 34.00
C ASP A 343 -36.65 44.83 33.19
N LEU A 344 -36.80 44.93 31.87
CA LEU A 344 -35.70 44.94 30.90
C LEU A 344 -35.82 46.16 29.97
N GLU A 345 -34.69 46.76 29.60
CA GLU A 345 -34.60 47.85 28.61
C GLU A 345 -33.46 47.56 27.62
N ASP A 346 -33.74 47.68 26.32
CA ASP A 346 -32.71 47.58 25.29
C ASP A 346 -32.03 48.93 25.02
N TRP A 347 -31.10 48.96 24.05
CA TRP A 347 -30.36 50.17 23.71
C TRP A 347 -31.18 51.21 22.94
N ASP A 348 -32.26 50.77 22.28
CA ASP A 348 -33.19 51.61 21.53
C ASP A 348 -34.31 52.19 22.43
N GLY A 349 -34.34 51.79 23.71
CA GLY A 349 -35.29 52.27 24.72
C GLY A 349 -36.59 51.47 24.79
N SER A 350 -36.70 50.35 24.07
CA SER A 350 -37.82 49.43 24.21
C SER A 350 -37.77 48.78 25.59
N LYS A 351 -38.94 48.63 26.22
CA LYS A 351 -39.06 48.04 27.55
C LYS A 351 -39.92 46.79 27.51
N ARG A 352 -39.50 45.75 28.21
CA ARG A 352 -40.25 44.50 28.38
C ARG A 352 -40.15 44.00 29.80
N TYR A 353 -41.06 43.11 30.16
CA TYR A 353 -41.08 42.50 31.47
C TYR A 353 -41.45 41.02 31.46
N ALA A 354 -41.00 40.32 32.50
CA ALA A 354 -41.40 38.96 32.83
C ALA A 354 -41.78 38.88 34.31
N ASP A 355 -42.98 38.38 34.57
CA ASP A 355 -43.52 38.11 35.90
C ASP A 355 -43.53 36.61 36.15
N PHE A 356 -43.23 36.18 37.36
CA PHE A 356 -43.31 34.78 37.81
C PHE A 356 -44.06 34.74 39.14
N LYS A 357 -45.17 34.00 39.19
CA LYS A 357 -46.02 33.91 40.39
C LYS A 357 -45.32 33.30 41.60
N ASN A 358 -44.38 32.39 41.37
CA ASN A 358 -43.60 31.77 42.44
C ASN A 358 -42.13 31.95 42.14
N PHE A 359 -41.40 32.52 43.09
CA PHE A 359 -39.97 32.66 43.08
C PHE A 359 -39.42 32.39 44.49
N LYS A 360 -38.48 31.47 44.57
CA LYS A 360 -37.75 31.16 45.79
C LYS A 360 -36.35 30.66 45.43
N ILE A 361 -35.40 30.93 46.32
CA ILE A 361 -34.11 30.25 46.29
C ILE A 361 -33.88 29.53 47.61
N ASP A 362 -33.28 28.34 47.56
CA ASP A 362 -32.96 27.60 48.78
C ASP A 362 -31.73 28.19 49.51
N GLY A 363 -31.36 27.61 50.65
CA GLY A 363 -30.19 28.01 51.41
C GLY A 363 -28.88 27.45 50.85
N ILE A 364 -27.78 27.77 51.56
CA ILE A 364 -26.42 27.37 51.18
C ILE A 364 -26.23 25.85 51.05
N SER A 365 -26.91 25.04 51.87
CA SER A 365 -26.84 23.56 51.81
C SER A 365 -27.33 23.00 50.47
N GLU A 366 -28.27 23.71 49.84
CA GLU A 366 -28.81 23.41 48.52
C GLU A 366 -28.27 24.36 47.44
N LYS A 367 -27.13 25.03 47.73
CA LYS A 367 -26.40 25.86 46.77
C LYS A 367 -27.29 26.93 46.11
N TYR A 368 -28.21 27.51 46.87
CA TYR A 368 -29.12 28.55 46.39
C TYR A 368 -29.99 28.12 45.19
N ARG A 369 -30.41 26.85 45.15
CA ARG A 369 -31.25 26.28 44.09
C ARG A 369 -32.48 27.14 43.80
N LEU A 370 -32.75 27.39 42.52
CA LEU A 370 -33.90 28.17 42.07
C LEU A 370 -35.19 27.34 42.06
N HIS A 371 -36.27 27.92 42.56
CA HIS A 371 -37.65 27.48 42.37
C HIS A 371 -38.44 28.60 41.72
N ILE A 372 -38.88 28.39 40.48
CA ILE A 372 -39.58 29.43 39.72
C ILE A 372 -40.70 28.86 38.84
N SER A 373 -41.87 29.49 38.85
CA SER A 373 -43.00 29.07 38.01
C SER A 373 -44.06 30.16 37.83
N GLY A 374 -45.01 29.91 36.92
CA GLY A 374 -46.15 30.80 36.69
C GLY A 374 -45.79 32.05 35.89
N TYR A 375 -44.99 31.88 34.84
CA TYR A 375 -44.59 32.95 33.93
C TYR A 375 -45.79 33.70 33.34
N SER A 376 -45.67 35.03 33.25
CA SER A 376 -46.47 35.90 32.39
C SER A 376 -45.68 37.14 31.98
N GLY A 377 -46.14 37.88 31.00
CA GLY A 377 -45.50 39.12 30.55
C GLY A 377 -45.20 39.12 29.05
N ASN A 378 -44.39 40.08 28.61
CA ASN A 378 -44.12 40.32 27.18
C ASN A 378 -42.64 40.12 26.80
N ALA A 379 -41.73 39.88 27.76
CA ALA A 379 -40.32 39.58 27.49
C ALA A 379 -40.08 38.14 26.99
N GLY A 380 -41.07 37.26 27.12
CA GLY A 380 -40.88 35.81 26.98
C GLY A 380 -40.48 35.10 28.26
N ASP A 381 -40.53 33.76 28.27
CA ASP A 381 -40.14 32.95 29.43
C ASP A 381 -38.66 32.56 29.35
N GLY A 382 -37.79 33.42 29.87
CA GLY A 382 -36.35 33.20 29.91
C GLY A 382 -35.81 32.58 31.20
N MET A 383 -36.68 32.20 32.16
CA MET A 383 -36.24 31.75 33.49
C MET A 383 -36.71 30.36 33.90
N THR A 384 -37.88 29.91 33.43
CA THR A 384 -38.42 28.61 33.88
C THR A 384 -37.53 27.43 33.48
N GLU A 385 -36.70 27.57 32.44
CA GLU A 385 -35.66 26.58 32.11
C GLU A 385 -34.63 26.36 33.23
N TYR A 386 -34.43 27.35 34.10
CA TYR A 386 -33.48 27.29 35.21
C TYR A 386 -34.09 26.74 36.51
N ASN A 387 -35.37 26.38 36.49
CA ASN A 387 -36.05 25.82 37.65
C ASN A 387 -35.38 24.50 38.11
N GLY A 388 -35.02 24.44 39.38
CA GLY A 388 -34.36 23.29 40.00
C GLY A 388 -32.84 23.27 39.91
N TYR A 389 -32.21 24.24 39.22
CA TYR A 389 -30.76 24.32 39.09
C TYR A 389 -30.11 25.15 40.20
N ASN A 390 -28.86 24.80 40.51
CA ASN A 390 -28.07 25.45 41.54
C ASN A 390 -27.42 26.73 41.01
N PHE A 391 -27.17 27.68 41.89
CA PHE A 391 -26.43 28.89 41.54
C PHE A 391 -24.96 28.54 41.31
N SER A 392 -24.31 29.18 40.34
CA SER A 392 -22.89 28.96 40.02
C SER A 392 -22.15 30.28 39.78
N THR A 393 -20.89 30.33 40.23
CA THR A 393 -19.94 31.43 40.05
C THR A 393 -18.65 30.90 39.43
N TYR A 394 -17.73 31.79 39.02
CA TYR A 394 -16.50 31.37 38.36
C TYR A 394 -15.60 30.47 39.24
N ASP A 395 -15.72 30.56 40.56
CA ASP A 395 -14.97 29.81 41.56
C ASP A 395 -15.75 28.64 42.19
N ARG A 396 -17.05 28.53 41.91
CA ARG A 396 -17.93 27.44 42.39
C ARG A 396 -18.83 26.97 41.26
N ASP A 397 -18.41 25.89 40.63
CA ASP A 397 -19.14 25.22 39.56
C ASP A 397 -20.16 24.24 40.15
N TYR A 398 -21.44 24.61 40.07
CA TYR A 398 -22.57 23.77 40.45
C TYR A 398 -23.59 23.62 39.31
N ASP A 399 -23.15 23.93 38.09
CA ASP A 399 -23.95 23.74 36.90
C ASP A 399 -23.90 22.26 36.48
N THR A 400 -24.65 21.90 35.45
CA THR A 400 -24.74 20.49 35.01
C THR A 400 -23.97 20.23 33.72
N HIS A 401 -23.14 21.17 33.28
CA HIS A 401 -22.34 21.01 32.09
C HIS A 401 -21.14 20.11 32.40
N SER A 402 -20.97 19.02 31.65
CA SER A 402 -20.04 17.94 32.04
C SER A 402 -18.56 18.33 32.02
N ASN A 403 -18.17 19.33 31.23
CA ASN A 403 -16.77 19.61 30.90
C ASN A 403 -16.40 21.11 30.97
N MET A 404 -17.26 21.98 31.50
CA MET A 404 -17.03 23.42 31.46
C MET A 404 -17.82 24.10 32.57
N ASN A 405 -17.19 25.08 33.24
CA ASN A 405 -17.88 25.99 34.14
C ASN A 405 -18.51 27.13 33.32
N CYS A 406 -19.83 27.20 33.31
CA CYS A 406 -20.59 28.19 32.56
C CYS A 406 -20.38 29.61 33.05
N ALA A 407 -20.23 29.80 34.36
CA ALA A 407 -19.96 31.10 34.96
C ALA A 407 -18.59 31.65 34.51
N ALA A 408 -17.59 30.77 34.32
CA ALA A 408 -16.24 31.12 33.88
C ALA A 408 -16.08 31.25 32.35
N TYR A 409 -17.08 30.85 31.57
CA TYR A 409 -17.00 30.90 30.11
C TYR A 409 -16.98 32.35 29.61
N GLU A 410 -16.02 32.66 28.72
CA GLU A 410 -15.76 34.03 28.23
C GLU A 410 -16.99 34.73 27.65
N ALA A 411 -17.90 34.00 27.00
CA ALA A 411 -19.12 34.57 26.42
C ALA A 411 -20.25 34.82 27.44
N ILE A 412 -20.11 34.33 28.67
CA ILE A 412 -21.07 34.53 29.77
C ILE A 412 -20.50 35.53 30.77
N LYS A 413 -19.35 35.18 31.39
CA LYS A 413 -18.70 35.90 32.48
C LYS A 413 -19.72 36.55 33.43
N GLY A 414 -20.35 35.73 34.26
CA GLY A 414 -21.37 36.14 35.21
C GLY A 414 -21.65 35.04 36.23
N ALA A 415 -22.75 35.16 36.98
CA ALA A 415 -23.22 34.13 37.89
C ALA A 415 -24.72 33.95 37.77
N TRP A 416 -25.18 32.70 37.74
CA TRP A 416 -26.58 32.37 37.52
C TRP A 416 -26.91 30.94 37.92
N TRP A 417 -28.19 30.58 37.81
CA TRP A 417 -28.68 29.20 37.93
C TRP A 417 -28.47 28.42 36.63
N PHE A 418 -27.22 28.25 36.23
CA PHE A 418 -26.89 27.60 34.95
C PHE A 418 -27.29 26.11 34.95
N HIS A 419 -27.87 25.66 33.84
CA HIS A 419 -27.97 24.24 33.47
C HIS A 419 -26.69 23.86 32.69
N SER A 420 -26.80 23.46 31.43
CA SER A 420 -25.70 23.43 30.46
C SER A 420 -25.42 24.85 29.92
N CYS A 421 -25.11 25.78 30.82
CA CYS A 421 -24.97 27.22 30.59
C CYS A 421 -26.33 27.88 30.31
N TRP A 422 -26.61 28.21 29.06
CA TRP A 422 -27.94 28.65 28.62
C TRP A 422 -28.54 27.59 27.70
N SER A 423 -29.87 27.44 27.68
CA SER A 423 -30.54 26.93 26.48
C SER A 423 -30.59 28.05 25.42
N GLY A 424 -31.03 27.76 24.19
CA GLY A 424 -31.18 28.79 23.15
C GLY A 424 -32.02 30.01 23.56
N SER A 425 -32.85 29.89 24.60
CA SER A 425 -33.86 30.87 25.01
C SER A 425 -33.65 31.50 26.40
N GLY A 426 -32.55 31.20 27.08
CA GLY A 426 -32.35 31.57 28.47
C GLY A 426 -31.89 32.99 28.76
N ALA A 427 -32.01 33.37 30.03
CA ALA A 427 -31.53 34.64 30.58
C ALA A 427 -30.22 34.49 31.38
N SER A 428 -29.37 35.50 31.32
CA SER A 428 -28.20 35.68 32.19
C SER A 428 -28.00 37.17 32.43
N LEU A 429 -28.68 37.69 33.46
CA LEU A 429 -28.76 39.13 33.72
C LEU A 429 -27.54 39.68 34.49
N ASN A 430 -26.70 38.78 34.98
CA ASN A 430 -25.51 39.07 35.78
C ASN A 430 -24.20 38.96 34.96
N GLY A 431 -24.29 38.91 33.63
CA GLY A 431 -23.10 38.97 32.78
C GLY A 431 -22.44 40.35 32.79
N LYS A 432 -21.26 40.42 32.18
CA LYS A 432 -20.47 41.65 32.01
C LYS A 432 -21.28 42.76 31.32
N TYR A 433 -21.25 43.98 31.86
CA TYR A 433 -21.89 45.11 31.19
C TYR A 433 -21.10 45.49 29.93
N THR A 434 -21.78 45.65 28.80
CA THR A 434 -21.15 45.96 27.51
C THR A 434 -21.55 47.34 27.04
N SER A 435 -20.62 48.10 26.47
CA SER A 435 -20.82 49.50 26.09
C SER A 435 -21.65 49.71 24.81
N GLY A 436 -22.43 48.71 24.36
CA GLY A 436 -23.29 48.85 23.18
C GLY A 436 -24.09 47.59 22.80
N PRO A 437 -25.01 47.72 21.82
CA PRO A 437 -25.99 46.69 21.47
C PRO A 437 -25.41 45.48 20.74
N SER A 438 -24.20 45.57 20.16
CA SER A 438 -23.67 44.52 19.29
C SER A 438 -23.04 43.34 20.03
N SER A 439 -23.03 43.35 21.37
CA SER A 439 -22.46 42.26 22.14
C SER A 439 -23.45 41.13 22.34
N LYS A 440 -23.04 39.91 21.96
CA LYS A 440 -23.75 38.66 22.25
C LYS A 440 -23.47 38.10 23.66
N ALA A 441 -22.60 38.78 24.40
CA ALA A 441 -22.28 38.53 25.80
C ALA A 441 -22.72 39.73 26.64
N GLY A 442 -23.17 39.49 27.88
CA GLY A 442 -23.49 40.55 28.84
C GLY A 442 -24.82 40.35 29.56
N ILE A 443 -25.67 41.37 29.61
CA ILE A 443 -27.02 41.25 30.22
C ILE A 443 -27.93 40.59 29.18
N ILE A 444 -28.04 39.27 29.23
CA ILE A 444 -28.69 38.51 28.17
C ILE A 444 -30.10 38.09 28.59
N TYR A 445 -31.07 38.26 27.69
CA TYR A 445 -32.42 37.71 27.81
C TYR A 445 -32.88 37.20 26.44
N ARG A 446 -32.51 35.96 26.10
CA ARG A 446 -32.56 35.48 24.71
C ARG A 446 -33.95 35.32 24.14
N TYR A 447 -34.95 35.06 24.98
CA TYR A 447 -36.33 34.98 24.51
C TYR A 447 -36.77 36.27 23.83
N TRP A 448 -36.31 37.42 24.32
CA TRP A 448 -36.61 38.71 23.69
C TRP A 448 -35.63 39.04 22.55
N GLN A 449 -34.33 39.03 22.82
CA GLN A 449 -33.31 39.32 21.80
C GLN A 449 -31.95 38.69 22.13
N SER A 450 -31.11 38.55 21.10
CA SER A 450 -29.79 37.94 21.22
C SER A 450 -28.68 38.88 21.72
N ASN A 451 -28.99 40.18 21.81
CA ASN A 451 -28.03 41.22 22.17
C ASN A 451 -28.10 41.56 23.66
N SER A 452 -26.98 42.02 24.20
CA SER A 452 -26.89 42.51 25.58
C SER A 452 -27.80 43.71 25.80
N LEU A 453 -28.59 43.65 26.86
CA LEU A 453 -29.53 44.67 27.28
C LEU A 453 -28.82 45.86 27.94
N LYS A 454 -29.48 47.01 27.90
CA LYS A 454 -29.01 48.25 28.53
C LYS A 454 -29.33 48.26 30.02
N LYS A 455 -30.53 47.79 30.40
CA LYS A 455 -30.94 47.74 31.81
C LYS A 455 -31.64 46.44 32.17
N SER A 456 -31.46 46.03 33.41
CA SER A 456 -32.15 44.91 34.05
C SER A 456 -32.46 45.29 35.49
N THR A 457 -33.69 45.04 35.93
CA THR A 457 -34.06 45.10 37.34
C THR A 457 -34.81 43.84 37.70
N MET A 458 -34.34 43.09 38.69
CA MET A 458 -35.08 41.99 39.29
C MET A 458 -35.60 42.42 40.66
N MET A 459 -36.88 42.20 40.91
CA MET A 459 -37.51 42.58 42.16
C MET A 459 -38.56 41.56 42.59
N ILE A 460 -38.69 41.38 43.90
CA ILE A 460 -39.59 40.39 44.50
C ILE A 460 -40.59 41.07 45.41
N ARG A 461 -41.76 40.45 45.54
CA ARG A 461 -42.84 40.91 46.40
C ARG A 461 -43.59 39.70 46.93
N LYS A 462 -43.95 39.72 48.21
CA LYS A 462 -44.81 38.68 48.79
C LYS A 462 -46.25 38.81 48.28
N VAL A 463 -46.88 37.68 47.98
CA VAL A 463 -48.24 37.57 47.43
C VAL A 463 -49.22 37.06 48.48
#